data_AF-A0A544XXK0-F1
#
_entry.id   AF-A0A544XXK0-F1
#
_cell.length_a   1.000
_cell.length_b   1.000
_cell.length_c   1.000
_cell.angle_alpha   90.00
_cell.angle_beta   90.00
_cell.angle_gamma   90.00
#
_symmetry.space_group_name_H-M   'P 1'
#
loop_
_entity.id
_entity.type
_entity.pdbx_description
1 polymer ?
#
loop_
_entity_poly.entity_id
_entity_poly.type
_entity_poly.pdbx_seq_one_letter_code
_entity_poly.pdbx_strand_id
1 'polypeptide(L)'
;MRDGNVRGLELSRRFYLEAVAPLLARHFGGLTHSAALLGPGSEVLGYDTVRSTDHDWGPRLQLFLSPEDAAAHGEAVHAMLAGSLPPRFLGYPTHFRSVGRTRHMETTDGPIRHGVVVADLAAWLTGHLGFDPIAGVGLSDWLATPTQTLAEITAGEVFHDGLGLLQPVRRRLAWYPGDVWRYVLACQWRRICQEEAFVGRAGEAGDELGSAVTCARLVRDLIRLALLMHRRYPPYGKWLGSAFAALPCGPDLAPVLMAAVSATGWRERERHLAGAYEALAALHNDLGLTTPVDPRTRRYHGRPYRVLHAERFTEALLGTIADPEVRRLPLTGAVDQYIDSTDMLGDRSRVRRIAGPARP
;
A
#
# COMPACT_ATOMS: atom_id res chain seq x y z
N MET A 1 -26.85 -5.47 5.45
CA MET A 1 -26.96 -4.01 5.65
C MET A 1 -26.51 -3.72 7.07
N ARG A 2 -25.32 -3.14 7.27
CA ARG A 2 -24.84 -2.66 8.56
C ARG A 2 -24.66 -1.15 8.39
N ASP A 3 -25.51 -0.40 9.08
CA ASP A 3 -25.63 1.06 9.18
C ASP A 3 -25.77 1.83 7.86
N GLY A 4 -26.71 2.78 7.80
CA GLY A 4 -27.14 3.50 6.60
C GLY A 4 -26.11 4.42 5.91
N ASN A 5 -24.82 4.08 5.93
CA ASN A 5 -23.76 4.75 5.20
C ASN A 5 -23.29 3.90 4.00
N VAL A 6 -23.30 4.51 2.82
CA VAL A 6 -22.74 3.93 1.60
C VAL A 6 -21.21 3.87 1.71
N ARG A 7 -20.59 2.75 1.31
CA ARG A 7 -19.12 2.64 1.23
C ARG A 7 -18.58 3.60 0.17
N GLY A 8 -17.43 4.23 0.40
CA GLY A 8 -16.91 5.28 -0.49
C GLY A 8 -16.67 4.83 -1.94
N LEU A 9 -16.24 3.57 -2.15
CA LEU A 9 -16.13 2.98 -3.50
C LEU A 9 -17.49 2.85 -4.18
N GLU A 10 -18.50 2.38 -3.46
CA GLU A 10 -19.86 2.26 -3.98
C GLU A 10 -20.46 3.63 -4.30
N LEU A 11 -20.25 4.62 -3.42
CA LEU A 11 -20.67 6.00 -3.65
C LEU A 11 -20.04 6.56 -4.93
N SER A 12 -18.74 6.34 -5.13
CA SER A 12 -18.01 6.82 -6.30
C SER A 12 -18.43 6.10 -7.59
N ARG A 13 -18.65 4.78 -7.53
CA ARG A 13 -19.20 3.99 -8.65
C ARG A 13 -20.55 4.54 -9.08
N ARG A 14 -21.48 4.70 -8.13
CA ARG A 14 -22.82 5.22 -8.42
C ARG A 14 -22.76 6.67 -8.91
N PHE A 15 -21.89 7.49 -8.32
CA PHE A 15 -21.70 8.87 -8.77
C PHE A 15 -21.22 8.95 -10.22
N TYR A 16 -20.30 8.07 -10.63
CA TYR A 16 -19.93 7.95 -12.03
C TYR A 16 -21.12 7.56 -12.91
N LEU A 17 -21.78 6.43 -12.59
CA LEU A 17 -22.80 5.84 -13.45
C LEU A 17 -24.09 6.68 -13.54
N GLU A 18 -24.51 7.30 -12.44
CA GLU A 18 -25.81 7.98 -12.34
C GLU A 18 -25.72 9.49 -12.56
N ALA A 19 -24.56 10.11 -12.37
CA ALA A 19 -24.39 11.57 -12.52
C ALA A 19 -23.37 11.95 -13.60
N VAL A 20 -22.13 11.46 -13.53
CA VAL A 20 -21.05 11.94 -14.41
C VAL A 20 -21.18 11.40 -15.84
N ALA A 21 -21.33 10.08 -16.02
CA ALA A 21 -21.39 9.46 -17.33
C ALA A 21 -22.56 9.96 -18.20
N PRO A 22 -23.80 10.13 -17.67
CA PRO A 22 -24.91 10.70 -18.44
C PRO A 22 -24.69 12.15 -18.87
N LEU A 23 -23.96 12.95 -18.09
CA LEU A 23 -23.60 14.32 -18.45
C LEU A 23 -22.55 14.34 -19.56
N LEU A 24 -21.52 13.50 -19.46
CA LEU A 24 -20.51 13.36 -20.51
C LEU A 24 -21.14 12.92 -21.84
N ALA A 25 -22.00 11.90 -21.82
CA ALA A 25 -22.65 11.40 -23.03
C ALA A 25 -23.51 12.48 -23.72
N ARG A 26 -24.16 13.35 -22.95
CA ARG A 26 -25.04 14.41 -23.47
C ARG A 26 -24.28 15.60 -24.06
N HIS A 27 -23.21 16.03 -23.40
CA HIS A 27 -22.51 17.27 -23.74
C HIS A 27 -21.23 17.04 -24.58
N PHE A 28 -20.66 15.85 -24.50
CA PHE A 28 -19.41 15.45 -25.15
C PHE A 28 -19.55 14.08 -25.82
N GLY A 29 -20.70 13.81 -26.43
CA GLY A 29 -20.98 12.53 -27.09
C GLY A 29 -19.87 12.15 -28.06
N GLY A 30 -19.22 11.00 -27.81
CA GLY A 30 -18.05 10.51 -28.57
C GLY A 30 -16.70 10.68 -27.86
N LEU A 31 -16.64 11.39 -26.74
CA LEU A 31 -15.41 11.54 -25.96
C LEU A 31 -15.01 10.21 -25.29
N THR A 32 -13.93 9.61 -25.80
CA THR A 32 -13.37 8.39 -25.22
C THR A 32 -12.69 8.73 -23.89
N HIS A 33 -13.07 8.03 -22.82
CA HIS A 33 -12.54 8.29 -21.49
C HIS A 33 -12.43 7.00 -20.67
N SER A 34 -11.66 7.04 -19.59
CA SER A 34 -11.72 6.05 -18.52
C SER A 34 -12.13 6.72 -17.22
N ALA A 35 -12.82 6.02 -16.34
CA ALA A 35 -13.27 6.53 -15.05
C ALA A 35 -12.98 5.52 -13.94
N ALA A 36 -12.38 5.99 -12.87
CA ALA A 36 -11.95 5.16 -11.76
C ALA A 36 -11.89 5.95 -10.44
N LEU A 37 -11.85 5.25 -9.31
CA LEU A 37 -11.41 5.80 -8.04
C LEU A 37 -10.07 5.17 -7.67
N LEU A 38 -8.99 5.92 -7.87
CA LEU A 38 -7.60 5.55 -7.61
C LEU A 38 -6.89 6.63 -6.78
N GLY A 39 -5.71 6.29 -6.25
CA GLY A 39 -4.87 7.20 -5.49
C GLY A 39 -5.19 7.19 -3.99
N PRO A 40 -4.89 8.27 -3.26
CA PRO A 40 -5.06 8.29 -1.81
C PRO A 40 -6.55 8.32 -1.42
N GLY A 41 -6.89 7.55 -0.40
CA GLY A 41 -8.21 7.51 0.20
C GLY A 41 -8.38 6.28 1.09
N SER A 42 -9.14 6.42 2.18
CA SER A 42 -9.48 5.29 3.04
C SER A 42 -10.40 4.30 2.33
N GLU A 43 -11.31 4.83 1.53
CA GLU A 43 -12.27 4.14 0.70
C GLU A 43 -11.61 3.34 -0.42
N VAL A 44 -10.50 3.84 -0.96
CA VAL A 44 -9.75 3.16 -2.03
C VAL A 44 -9.23 1.80 -1.57
N LEU A 45 -8.82 1.69 -0.30
CA LEU A 45 -8.36 0.43 0.27
C LEU A 45 -9.47 -0.33 1.02
N GLY A 46 -10.70 0.21 1.07
CA GLY A 46 -11.83 -0.38 1.80
C GLY A 46 -11.71 -0.29 3.33
N TYR A 47 -10.97 0.70 3.85
CA TYR A 47 -10.82 0.96 5.28
C TYR A 47 -11.55 2.23 5.73
N ASP A 48 -12.47 2.74 4.91
CA ASP A 48 -13.28 3.88 5.28
C ASP A 48 -14.22 3.54 6.45
N THR A 49 -14.34 4.51 7.36
CA THR A 49 -15.22 4.49 8.52
C THR A 49 -16.01 5.79 8.52
N VAL A 50 -17.05 5.87 9.34
CA VAL A 50 -17.80 7.12 9.54
C VAL A 50 -16.89 8.29 9.91
N ARG A 51 -15.81 8.06 10.67
CA ARG A 51 -14.87 9.12 11.05
C ARG A 51 -14.00 9.57 9.89
N SER A 52 -13.65 8.71 8.94
CA SER A 52 -12.76 9.05 7.82
C SER A 52 -13.49 9.66 6.62
N THR A 53 -14.76 10.02 6.78
CA THR A 53 -15.52 10.80 5.78
C THR A 53 -15.37 12.31 5.95
N ASP A 54 -14.51 12.75 6.88
CA ASP A 54 -14.29 14.14 7.27
C ASP A 54 -13.43 14.92 6.26
N HIS A 55 -12.59 14.23 5.48
CA HIS A 55 -11.78 14.82 4.41
C HIS A 55 -11.48 13.83 3.29
N ASP A 56 -11.30 14.36 2.08
CA ASP A 56 -10.94 13.64 0.85
C ASP A 56 -11.77 12.37 0.59
N TRP A 57 -13.01 12.33 1.07
CA TRP A 57 -13.97 11.25 0.89
C TRP A 57 -15.30 11.85 0.42
N GLY A 58 -16.02 11.16 -0.46
CA GLY A 58 -17.34 11.60 -0.94
C GLY A 58 -17.61 11.20 -2.40
N PRO A 59 -18.55 11.89 -3.08
CA PRO A 59 -18.78 11.73 -4.51
C PRO A 59 -17.58 12.28 -5.31
N ARG A 60 -16.56 11.45 -5.52
CA ARG A 60 -15.31 11.80 -6.21
C ARG A 60 -14.83 10.66 -7.10
N LEU A 61 -14.08 10.99 -8.15
CA LEU A 61 -13.42 10.02 -9.03
C LEU A 61 -12.36 10.72 -9.88
N GLN A 62 -11.55 9.94 -10.58
CA GLN A 62 -10.71 10.39 -11.68
C GLN A 62 -11.37 10.06 -13.02
N LEU A 63 -11.47 11.08 -13.87
CA LEU A 63 -11.91 11.00 -15.25
C LEU A 63 -10.70 11.22 -16.14
N PHE A 64 -10.26 10.17 -16.81
CA PHE A 64 -9.06 10.17 -17.63
C PHE A 64 -9.40 10.31 -19.10
N LEU A 65 -8.67 11.19 -19.77
CA LEU A 65 -8.76 11.46 -21.21
C LEU A 65 -7.43 11.10 -21.89
N SER A 66 -7.45 11.01 -23.22
CA SER A 66 -6.21 11.03 -24.00
C SER A 66 -5.49 12.38 -23.80
N PRO A 67 -4.17 12.48 -24.04
CA PRO A 67 -3.46 13.77 -23.93
C PRO A 67 -4.07 14.86 -24.83
N GLU A 68 -4.48 14.49 -26.04
CA GLU A 68 -5.11 15.37 -27.03
C GLU A 68 -6.48 15.87 -26.54
N ASP A 69 -7.32 14.95 -26.07
CA ASP A 69 -8.64 15.27 -25.53
C ASP A 69 -8.58 16.05 -24.21
N ALA A 70 -7.60 15.75 -23.35
CA ALA A 70 -7.39 16.50 -22.12
C ALA A 70 -7.05 17.97 -22.43
N ALA A 71 -6.19 18.21 -23.41
CA ALA A 71 -5.83 19.55 -23.85
C ALA A 71 -7.00 20.27 -24.54
N ALA A 72 -7.78 19.57 -25.37
CA ALA A 72 -8.87 20.15 -26.14
C ALA A 72 -10.15 20.37 -25.31
N HIS A 73 -10.47 19.46 -24.39
CA HIS A 73 -11.78 19.37 -23.75
C HIS A 73 -11.74 19.40 -22.21
N GLY A 74 -10.58 19.26 -21.57
CA GLY A 74 -10.46 19.10 -20.12
C GLY A 74 -11.15 20.21 -19.31
N GLU A 75 -10.84 21.47 -19.61
CA GLU A 75 -11.46 22.62 -18.93
C GLU A 75 -12.97 22.73 -19.21
N ALA A 76 -13.40 22.44 -20.44
CA ALA A 76 -14.81 22.45 -20.81
C ALA A 76 -15.60 21.36 -20.07
N VAL A 77 -15.02 20.16 -19.92
CA VAL A 77 -15.60 19.06 -19.14
C VAL A 77 -15.69 19.45 -17.66
N HIS A 78 -14.63 20.03 -17.10
CA HIS A 78 -14.63 20.51 -15.71
C HIS A 78 -15.73 21.54 -15.47
N ALA A 79 -15.80 22.58 -16.30
CA ALA A 79 -16.82 23.63 -16.18
C ALA A 79 -18.25 23.07 -16.34
N MET A 80 -18.46 22.15 -17.27
CA MET A 80 -19.76 21.49 -17.48
C MET A 80 -20.19 20.73 -16.22
N LEU A 81 -19.30 19.94 -15.63
CA LEU A 81 -19.60 19.18 -14.41
C LEU A 81 -19.89 20.13 -13.23
N ALA A 82 -19.14 21.22 -13.09
CA ALA A 82 -19.36 22.22 -12.04
C ALA A 82 -20.72 22.91 -12.12
N GLY A 83 -21.24 23.10 -13.34
CA GLY A 83 -22.55 23.72 -13.58
C GLY A 83 -23.74 22.74 -13.61
N SER A 84 -23.49 21.44 -13.79
CA SER A 84 -24.55 20.46 -14.10
C SER A 84 -24.71 19.35 -13.08
N LEU A 85 -23.71 19.11 -12.22
CA LEU A 85 -23.82 18.11 -11.15
C LEU A 85 -24.86 18.56 -10.11
N PRO A 86 -25.60 17.63 -9.49
CA PRO A 86 -26.50 17.99 -8.41
C PRO A 86 -25.70 18.45 -7.19
N PRO A 87 -26.20 19.40 -6.38
CA PRO A 87 -25.50 19.88 -5.17
C PRO A 87 -25.35 18.79 -4.10
N ARG A 88 -26.19 17.74 -4.18
CA ARG A 88 -26.14 16.55 -3.33
C ARG A 88 -26.28 15.28 -4.16
N PHE A 89 -25.56 14.24 -3.78
CA PHE A 89 -25.66 12.90 -4.36
C PHE A 89 -25.75 11.86 -3.23
N LEU A 90 -26.82 11.06 -3.22
CA LEU A 90 -27.11 10.07 -2.16
C LEU A 90 -27.02 10.62 -0.73
N GLY A 91 -27.41 11.89 -0.55
CA GLY A 91 -27.37 12.57 0.76
C GLY A 91 -26.05 13.28 1.09
N TYR A 92 -25.01 13.13 0.28
CA TYR A 92 -23.71 13.77 0.48
C TYR A 92 -23.54 15.00 -0.42
N PRO A 93 -22.92 16.10 0.06
CA PRO A 93 -22.56 17.23 -0.79
C PRO A 93 -21.62 16.80 -1.93
N THR A 94 -21.79 17.39 -3.11
CA THR A 94 -20.85 17.22 -4.22
C THR A 94 -19.81 18.32 -4.29
N HIS A 95 -19.99 19.41 -3.53
CA HIS A 95 -19.03 20.51 -3.41
C HIS A 95 -17.97 20.19 -2.36
N PHE A 96 -16.71 20.47 -2.72
CA PHE A 96 -15.53 20.30 -1.89
C PHE A 96 -14.81 21.63 -1.70
N ARG A 97 -14.67 22.05 -0.43
CA ARG A 97 -13.82 23.18 -0.05
C ARG A 97 -12.40 22.72 0.24
N SER A 98 -11.42 23.44 -0.28
CA SER A 98 -10.00 23.18 0.03
C SER A 98 -9.66 23.64 1.45
N VAL A 99 -9.01 22.75 2.21
CA VAL A 99 -8.49 23.01 3.57
C VAL A 99 -7.03 22.54 3.62
N GLY A 100 -6.10 23.49 3.46
CA GLY A 100 -4.68 23.16 3.31
C GLY A 100 -4.45 22.24 2.11
N ARG A 101 -3.94 21.03 2.35
CA ARG A 101 -3.71 20.00 1.32
C ARG A 101 -4.86 19.00 1.16
N THR A 102 -5.95 19.18 1.91
CA THR A 102 -7.12 18.28 1.92
C THR A 102 -8.36 18.95 1.38
N ARG A 103 -9.39 18.17 1.07
CA ARG A 103 -10.70 18.67 0.60
C ARG A 103 -11.83 18.19 1.49
N HIS A 104 -12.74 19.09 1.86
CA HIS A 104 -13.82 18.81 2.79
C HIS A 104 -15.16 18.98 2.07
N MET A 105 -16.05 18.00 2.18
CA MET A 105 -17.42 18.14 1.64
C MET A 105 -18.16 19.23 2.41
N GLU A 106 -18.83 20.12 1.68
CA GLU A 106 -19.59 21.22 2.27
C GLU A 106 -20.79 21.56 1.38
N THR A 107 -21.89 22.01 1.97
CA THR A 107 -23.02 22.54 1.21
C THR A 107 -22.68 23.91 0.63
N THR A 108 -23.15 24.21 -0.58
CA THR A 108 -22.98 25.53 -1.19
C THR A 108 -24.25 25.93 -1.93
N ASP A 109 -24.51 27.24 -1.95
CA ASP A 109 -25.52 27.86 -2.80
C ASP A 109 -24.91 28.41 -4.11
N GLY A 110 -23.58 28.34 -4.26
CA GLY A 110 -22.84 28.79 -5.44
C GLY A 110 -22.37 27.65 -6.35
N PRO A 111 -21.46 27.93 -7.31
CA PRO A 111 -20.92 26.90 -8.20
C PRO A 111 -20.24 25.75 -7.45
N ILE A 112 -20.46 24.52 -7.92
CA ILE A 112 -19.93 23.32 -7.28
C ILE A 112 -18.46 23.16 -7.63
N ARG A 113 -17.61 23.05 -6.61
CA ARG A 113 -16.22 22.56 -6.76
C ARG A 113 -16.25 21.06 -6.57
N HIS A 114 -16.47 20.31 -7.66
CA HIS A 114 -16.73 18.88 -7.56
C HIS A 114 -15.48 18.04 -7.26
N GLY A 115 -15.69 16.81 -6.78
CA GLY A 115 -14.63 15.85 -6.49
C GLY A 115 -14.02 15.14 -7.72
N VAL A 116 -14.53 15.38 -8.92
CA VAL A 116 -14.02 14.77 -10.16
C VAL A 116 -12.70 15.43 -10.59
N VAL A 117 -11.64 14.63 -10.71
CA VAL A 117 -10.35 15.05 -11.28
C VAL A 117 -10.35 14.69 -12.76
N VAL A 118 -10.34 15.70 -13.64
CA VAL A 118 -10.20 15.49 -15.09
C VAL A 118 -8.72 15.59 -15.45
N ALA A 119 -8.15 14.56 -16.05
CA ALA A 119 -6.70 14.52 -16.31
C ALA A 119 -6.34 13.68 -17.54
N ASP A 120 -5.18 13.96 -18.12
CA ASP A 120 -4.43 12.98 -18.93
C ASP A 120 -4.03 11.80 -18.03
N LEU A 121 -4.34 10.58 -18.48
CA LEU A 121 -3.99 9.35 -17.77
C LEU A 121 -2.49 9.20 -17.52
N ALA A 122 -1.65 9.39 -18.54
CA ALA A 122 -0.22 9.17 -18.47
C ALA A 122 0.45 10.18 -17.54
N ALA A 123 0.09 11.47 -17.66
CA ALA A 123 0.56 12.51 -16.76
C ALA A 123 0.13 12.26 -15.31
N TRP A 124 -1.12 11.83 -15.08
CA TRP A 124 -1.60 11.54 -13.72
C TRP A 124 -0.87 10.35 -13.09
N LEU A 125 -0.71 9.24 -13.83
CA LEU A 125 0.04 8.07 -13.37
C LEU A 125 1.49 8.43 -13.07
N THR A 126 2.13 9.19 -13.96
CA THR A 126 3.51 9.66 -13.78
C THR A 126 3.65 10.57 -12.57
N GLY A 127 2.72 11.50 -12.35
CA GLY A 127 2.71 12.35 -11.17
C GLY A 127 2.51 11.55 -9.88
N HIS A 128 1.65 10.52 -9.90
CA HIS A 128 1.33 9.72 -8.73
C HIS A 128 2.43 8.72 -8.36
N LEU A 129 3.02 8.04 -9.35
CA LEU A 129 4.02 6.98 -9.18
C LEU A 129 5.47 7.49 -9.30
N GLY A 130 5.68 8.64 -9.94
CA GLY A 130 6.98 9.20 -10.31
C GLY A 130 7.62 8.57 -11.57
N PHE A 131 6.87 7.75 -12.31
CA PHE A 131 7.26 7.13 -13.59
C PHE A 131 6.03 6.79 -14.41
N ASP A 132 6.19 6.59 -15.72
CA ASP A 132 5.11 6.16 -16.59
C ASP A 132 4.98 4.63 -16.62
N PRO A 133 3.97 4.04 -15.96
CA PRO A 133 3.79 2.59 -15.96
C PRO A 133 3.22 2.07 -17.28
N ILE A 134 2.75 2.93 -18.20
CA ILE A 134 2.25 2.52 -19.53
C ILE A 134 3.43 2.06 -20.38
N ALA A 135 4.50 2.86 -20.42
CA ALA A 135 5.75 2.56 -21.12
C ALA A 135 6.49 1.32 -20.57
N GLY A 136 6.33 1.01 -19.27
CA GLY A 136 6.93 -0.15 -18.64
C GLY A 136 7.15 0.08 -17.14
N VAL A 137 7.57 -0.96 -16.42
CA VAL A 137 7.95 -0.84 -15.00
C VAL A 137 9.33 -1.49 -14.84
N GLY A 138 10.34 -0.67 -14.59
CA GLY A 138 11.71 -1.12 -14.39
C GLY A 138 11.99 -1.57 -12.95
N LEU A 139 13.17 -2.16 -12.73
CA LEU A 139 13.62 -2.56 -11.40
C LEU A 139 13.64 -1.40 -10.41
N SER A 140 14.18 -0.24 -10.81
CA SER A 140 14.22 0.96 -9.98
C SER A 140 12.82 1.47 -9.63
N ASP A 141 11.85 1.33 -10.53
CA ASP A 141 10.48 1.75 -10.26
C ASP A 141 9.85 0.91 -9.16
N TRP A 142 10.07 -0.40 -9.19
CA TRP A 142 9.60 -1.30 -8.14
C TRP A 142 10.20 -1.01 -6.77
N LEU A 143 11.51 -0.75 -6.71
CA LEU A 143 12.21 -0.51 -5.44
C LEU A 143 12.00 0.91 -4.91
N ALA A 144 11.78 1.89 -5.79
CA ALA A 144 11.53 3.27 -5.41
C ALA A 144 10.06 3.56 -5.10
N THR A 145 9.11 2.71 -5.48
CA THR A 145 7.69 3.01 -5.23
C THR A 145 7.24 2.43 -3.88
N PRO A 146 6.79 3.26 -2.91
CA PRO A 146 6.27 2.74 -1.64
C PRO A 146 5.08 1.80 -1.87
N THR A 147 4.95 0.76 -1.04
CA THR A 147 3.88 -0.25 -1.21
C THR A 147 2.49 0.37 -1.07
N GLN A 148 2.34 1.40 -0.24
CA GLN A 148 1.11 2.19 -0.14
C GLN A 148 0.70 2.79 -1.49
N THR A 149 1.64 3.33 -2.28
CA THR A 149 1.36 3.94 -3.59
C THR A 149 0.99 2.89 -4.63
N LEU A 150 1.61 1.71 -4.59
CA LEU A 150 1.21 0.56 -5.42
C LEU A 150 -0.21 0.07 -5.05
N ALA A 151 -0.53 0.03 -3.76
CA ALA A 151 -1.85 -0.34 -3.26
C ALA A 151 -2.95 0.65 -3.73
N GLU A 152 -2.64 1.95 -3.75
CA GLU A 152 -3.57 3.01 -4.19
C GLU A 152 -3.98 2.91 -5.68
N ILE A 153 -3.13 2.30 -6.52
CA ILE A 153 -3.46 2.02 -7.93
C ILE A 153 -4.18 0.68 -8.10
N THR A 154 -3.82 -0.32 -7.28
CA THR A 154 -4.26 -1.70 -7.49
C THR A 154 -5.52 -2.08 -6.71
N ALA A 155 -5.78 -1.46 -5.55
CA ALA A 155 -6.94 -1.76 -4.71
C ALA A 155 -8.19 -0.93 -5.06
N GLY A 156 -7.99 0.24 -5.68
CA GLY A 156 -9.08 1.08 -6.16
C GLY A 156 -9.91 0.41 -7.25
N GLU A 157 -10.88 1.14 -7.81
CA GLU A 157 -11.85 0.55 -8.72
C GLU A 157 -11.95 1.32 -10.03
N VAL A 158 -12.05 0.57 -11.13
CA VAL A 158 -12.25 1.11 -12.48
C VAL A 158 -13.70 0.88 -12.85
N PHE A 159 -14.45 1.97 -13.02
CA PHE A 159 -15.88 1.95 -13.35
C PHE A 159 -16.12 1.84 -14.86
N HIS A 160 -15.21 2.44 -15.64
CA HIS A 160 -15.21 2.42 -17.09
C HIS A 160 -13.76 2.54 -17.60
N ASP A 161 -13.38 1.77 -18.63
CA ASP A 161 -12.04 1.82 -19.21
C ASP A 161 -12.09 1.98 -20.74
N GLY A 162 -12.67 3.09 -21.21
CA GLY A 162 -12.79 3.37 -22.64
C GLY A 162 -11.45 3.60 -23.35
N LEU A 163 -10.43 4.09 -22.65
CA LEU A 163 -9.07 4.20 -23.19
C LEU A 163 -8.37 2.83 -23.31
N GLY A 164 -8.84 1.82 -22.56
CA GLY A 164 -8.26 0.48 -22.55
C GLY A 164 -6.87 0.37 -21.90
N LEU A 165 -6.42 1.40 -21.18
CA LEU A 165 -5.06 1.50 -20.63
C LEU A 165 -4.98 1.22 -19.12
N LEU A 166 -6.07 1.45 -18.35
CA LEU A 166 -6.03 1.29 -16.89
C LEU A 166 -5.89 -0.18 -16.50
N GLN A 167 -6.67 -1.08 -17.09
CA GLN A 167 -6.61 -2.50 -16.76
C GLN A 167 -5.23 -3.13 -17.04
N PRO A 168 -4.57 -2.87 -18.19
CA PRO A 168 -3.17 -3.26 -18.41
C PRO A 168 -2.21 -2.73 -17.35
N VAL A 169 -2.28 -1.44 -17.01
CA VAL A 169 -1.42 -0.83 -15.97
C VAL A 169 -1.62 -1.52 -14.62
N ARG A 170 -2.88 -1.72 -14.20
CA ARG A 170 -3.19 -2.40 -12.93
C ARG A 170 -2.70 -3.84 -12.89
N ARG A 171 -2.79 -4.59 -14.00
CA ARG A 171 -2.22 -5.95 -14.08
C ARG A 171 -0.71 -5.94 -13.94
N ARG A 172 -0.03 -4.98 -14.57
CA ARG A 172 1.43 -4.84 -14.49
C ARG A 172 1.90 -4.49 -13.08
N LEU A 173 1.14 -3.64 -12.39
CA LEU A 173 1.41 -3.21 -11.02
C LEU A 173 0.81 -4.16 -9.97
N ALA A 174 0.11 -5.22 -10.36
CA ALA A 174 -0.63 -6.09 -9.44
C ALA A 174 0.28 -6.76 -8.41
N TRP A 175 1.49 -7.15 -8.82
CA TRP A 175 2.51 -7.67 -7.92
C TRP A 175 3.92 -7.51 -8.49
N TYR A 176 4.93 -7.63 -7.62
CA TYR A 176 6.33 -7.65 -8.01
C TYR A 176 6.66 -8.79 -8.99
N PRO A 177 7.57 -8.57 -9.95
CA PRO A 177 8.23 -9.64 -10.69
C PRO A 177 8.91 -10.63 -9.74
N GLY A 178 9.03 -11.90 -10.14
CA GLY A 178 9.45 -12.99 -9.25
C GLY A 178 10.76 -12.75 -8.50
N ASP A 179 11.79 -12.27 -9.19
CA ASP A 179 13.11 -12.02 -8.58
C ASP A 179 13.11 -10.78 -7.68
N VAL A 180 12.39 -9.73 -8.06
CA VAL A 180 12.19 -8.55 -7.22
C VAL A 180 11.43 -8.92 -5.94
N TRP A 181 10.41 -9.79 -6.03
CA TRP A 181 9.67 -10.27 -4.88
C TRP A 181 10.57 -11.07 -3.92
N ARG A 182 11.39 -11.98 -4.45
CA ARG A 182 12.37 -12.74 -3.66
C ARG A 182 13.37 -11.82 -2.95
N TYR A 183 13.87 -10.81 -3.65
CA TYR A 183 14.76 -9.80 -3.07
C TYR A 183 14.08 -9.01 -1.94
N VAL A 184 12.85 -8.52 -2.13
CA VAL A 184 12.09 -7.78 -1.11
C VAL A 184 11.81 -8.65 0.12
N LEU A 185 11.45 -9.93 -0.07
CA LEU A 185 11.29 -10.90 1.01
C LEU A 185 12.61 -11.17 1.74
N ALA A 186 13.71 -11.31 1.01
CA ALA A 186 15.04 -11.53 1.59
C ALA A 186 15.44 -10.34 2.47
N CYS A 187 15.22 -9.12 1.99
CA CYS A 187 15.48 -7.91 2.77
C CYS A 187 14.58 -7.82 4.01
N GLN A 188 13.32 -8.27 3.92
CA GLN A 188 12.42 -8.30 5.07
C GLN A 188 12.89 -9.32 6.14
N TRP A 189 13.32 -10.51 5.72
CA TRP A 189 13.92 -11.49 6.63
C TRP A 189 15.24 -10.98 7.25
N ARG A 190 16.07 -10.29 6.47
CA ARG A 190 17.31 -9.67 6.96
C ARG A 190 17.04 -8.65 8.06
N ARG A 191 16.01 -7.81 7.92
CA ARG A 191 15.60 -6.86 8.96
C ARG A 191 15.23 -7.56 10.26
N ILE A 192 14.50 -8.68 10.17
CA ILE A 192 14.13 -9.50 11.33
C ILE A 192 15.39 -10.09 11.98
N CYS A 193 16.27 -10.73 11.18
CA CYS A 193 17.48 -11.41 11.68
C CYS A 193 18.40 -10.48 12.49
N GLN A 194 18.48 -9.21 12.09
CA GLN A 194 19.34 -8.22 12.73
C GLN A 194 18.93 -7.89 14.17
N GLU A 195 17.68 -8.16 14.56
CA GLU A 195 17.13 -7.75 15.85
C GLU A 195 16.55 -8.90 16.69
N GLU A 196 16.49 -10.14 16.18
CA GLU A 196 15.82 -11.26 16.87
C GLU A 196 16.31 -11.44 18.33
N ALA A 197 17.62 -11.32 18.54
CA ALA A 197 18.22 -11.47 19.86
C ALA A 197 18.07 -10.23 20.76
N PHE A 198 17.69 -9.06 20.22
CA PHE A 198 17.76 -7.80 20.95
C PHE A 198 16.66 -7.67 22.00
N VAL A 199 15.48 -8.29 21.80
CA VAL A 199 14.41 -8.33 22.80
C VAL A 199 14.88 -8.97 24.10
N GLY A 200 15.54 -10.13 24.01
CA GLY A 200 16.09 -10.85 25.16
C GLY A 200 17.33 -10.18 25.74
N ARG A 201 18.22 -9.63 24.90
CA ARG A 201 19.43 -8.91 25.35
C ARG A 201 19.11 -7.64 26.13
N ALA A 202 18.15 -6.83 25.65
CA ALA A 202 17.71 -5.63 26.37
C ALA A 202 17.07 -6.01 27.71
N GLY A 203 16.20 -7.02 27.70
CA GLY A 203 15.56 -7.51 28.92
C GLY A 203 16.53 -8.12 29.95
N GLU A 204 17.57 -8.83 29.51
CA GLU A 204 18.63 -9.34 30.40
C GLU A 204 19.42 -8.20 31.06
N ALA A 205 19.59 -7.07 30.37
CA ALA A 205 20.20 -5.87 30.92
C ALA A 205 19.27 -5.05 31.84
N GLY A 206 18.04 -5.52 32.08
CA GLY A 206 17.02 -4.79 32.85
C GLY A 206 16.32 -3.67 32.07
N ASP A 207 16.57 -3.54 30.76
CA ASP A 207 15.93 -2.56 29.89
C ASP A 207 14.65 -3.12 29.27
N GLU A 208 13.57 -3.13 30.07
CA GLU A 208 12.26 -3.56 29.62
C GLU A 208 11.66 -2.63 28.54
N LEU A 209 11.99 -1.34 28.56
CA LEU A 209 11.54 -0.40 27.54
C LEU A 209 12.18 -0.71 26.19
N GLY A 210 13.50 -0.87 26.15
CA GLY A 210 14.23 -1.27 24.94
C GLY A 210 13.77 -2.63 24.40
N SER A 211 13.48 -3.59 25.30
CA SER A 211 12.87 -4.87 24.95
C SER A 211 11.51 -4.70 24.27
N ALA A 212 10.62 -3.88 24.85
CA ALA A 212 9.29 -3.61 24.32
C ALA A 212 9.33 -2.87 22.97
N VAL A 213 10.16 -1.84 22.83
CA VAL A 213 10.33 -1.07 21.58
C VAL A 213 10.84 -1.96 20.46
N THR A 214 11.85 -2.78 20.74
CA THR A 214 12.39 -3.76 19.77
C THR A 214 11.35 -4.80 19.39
N CYS A 215 10.59 -5.32 20.37
CA CYS A 215 9.51 -6.27 20.11
C CYS A 215 8.44 -5.68 19.18
N ALA A 216 8.00 -4.44 19.43
CA ALA A 216 7.02 -3.76 18.59
C ALA A 216 7.53 -3.57 17.14
N ARG A 217 8.82 -3.26 16.98
CA ARG A 217 9.46 -3.15 15.66
C ARG A 217 9.53 -4.50 14.94
N LEU A 218 9.92 -5.58 15.63
CA LEU A 218 9.91 -6.94 15.07
C LEU A 218 8.49 -7.36 14.68
N VAL A 219 7.48 -7.10 15.51
CA VAL A 219 6.08 -7.40 15.18
C VAL A 219 5.62 -6.63 13.94
N ARG A 220 6.00 -5.35 13.79
CA ARG A 220 5.76 -4.59 12.55
C ARG A 220 6.40 -5.27 11.34
N ASP A 221 7.65 -5.71 11.45
CA ASP A 221 8.37 -6.38 10.37
C ASP A 221 7.79 -7.77 10.02
N LEU A 222 7.32 -8.53 11.01
CA LEU A 222 6.62 -9.81 10.80
C LEU A 222 5.27 -9.62 10.11
N ILE A 223 4.50 -8.60 10.50
CA ILE A 223 3.24 -8.27 9.82
C ILE A 223 3.50 -7.89 8.35
N ARG A 224 4.50 -7.04 8.09
CA ARG A 224 4.89 -6.68 6.72
C ARG A 224 5.32 -7.90 5.92
N LEU A 225 6.09 -8.82 6.52
CA LEU A 225 6.50 -10.06 5.89
C LEU A 225 5.29 -10.92 5.49
N ALA A 226 4.33 -11.12 6.41
CA ALA A 226 3.11 -11.88 6.12
C ALA A 226 2.31 -11.29 4.95
N LEU A 227 2.17 -9.97 4.91
CA LEU A 227 1.51 -9.26 3.80
C LEU A 227 2.25 -9.50 2.47
N LEU A 228 3.58 -9.40 2.47
CA LEU A 228 4.41 -9.66 1.28
C LEU A 228 4.32 -11.13 0.82
N MET A 229 4.27 -12.10 1.74
CA MET A 229 4.11 -13.52 1.43
C MET A 229 2.73 -13.80 0.79
N HIS A 230 1.68 -13.14 1.27
CA HIS A 230 0.33 -13.23 0.72
C HIS A 230 0.07 -12.33 -0.49
N ARG A 231 1.12 -11.74 -1.08
CA ARG A 231 1.02 -10.84 -2.23
C ARG A 231 0.07 -9.66 -2.03
N ARG A 232 0.09 -9.08 -0.83
CA ARG A 232 -0.65 -7.88 -0.46
C ARG A 232 0.33 -6.77 -0.14
N TYR A 233 0.21 -5.64 -0.83
CA TYR A 233 1.05 -4.47 -0.53
C TYR A 233 0.76 -3.99 0.91
N PRO A 234 1.79 -3.88 1.78
CA PRO A 234 1.60 -3.31 3.10
C PRO A 234 1.07 -1.86 3.04
N PRO A 235 -0.04 -1.55 3.71
CA PRO A 235 -0.53 -0.17 3.76
C PRO A 235 0.20 0.66 4.83
N TYR A 236 -0.13 1.95 4.91
CA TYR A 236 0.28 2.82 6.01
C TYR A 236 -0.09 2.26 7.40
N GLY A 237 0.69 2.63 8.42
CA GLY A 237 0.67 2.07 9.77
C GLY A 237 -0.71 1.94 10.42
N LYS A 238 -1.61 2.92 10.25
CA LYS A 238 -2.96 2.85 10.87
C LYS A 238 -3.80 1.67 10.38
N TRP A 239 -3.52 1.16 9.19
CA TRP A 239 -4.26 0.04 8.58
C TRP A 239 -3.47 -1.26 8.58
N LEU A 240 -2.23 -1.26 9.06
CA LEU A 240 -1.33 -2.41 8.98
C LEU A 240 -1.91 -3.63 9.70
N GLY A 241 -2.41 -3.44 10.93
CA GLY A 241 -3.08 -4.50 11.69
C GLY A 241 -4.37 -4.99 11.03
N SER A 242 -5.20 -4.09 10.50
CA SER A 242 -6.44 -4.46 9.80
C SER A 242 -6.17 -5.25 8.52
N ALA A 243 -5.14 -4.86 7.75
CA ALA A 243 -4.73 -5.56 6.54
C ALA A 243 -4.23 -6.97 6.86
N PHE A 244 -3.46 -7.11 7.93
CA PHE A 244 -2.91 -8.36 8.41
C PHE A 244 -3.97 -9.32 8.95
N ALA A 245 -4.90 -8.82 9.77
CA ALA A 245 -5.99 -9.62 10.33
C ALA A 245 -6.89 -10.23 9.23
N ALA A 246 -6.94 -9.60 8.06
CA ALA A 246 -7.69 -10.09 6.90
C ALA A 246 -6.93 -11.15 6.06
N LEU A 247 -5.68 -11.50 6.42
CA LEU A 247 -4.94 -12.57 5.77
C LEU A 247 -5.41 -13.96 6.26
N PRO A 248 -5.19 -15.03 5.47
CA PRO A 248 -5.47 -16.40 5.90
C PRO A 248 -4.80 -16.78 7.22
N CYS A 249 -3.56 -16.35 7.47
CA CYS A 249 -2.84 -16.60 8.73
C CYS A 249 -3.26 -15.65 9.88
N GLY A 250 -4.09 -14.65 9.61
CA GLY A 250 -4.46 -13.59 10.54
C GLY A 250 -5.14 -14.11 11.82
N PRO A 251 -6.17 -14.97 11.74
CA PRO A 251 -6.87 -15.50 12.92
C PRO A 251 -5.95 -16.19 13.94
N ASP A 252 -4.95 -16.94 13.47
CA ASP A 252 -4.04 -17.70 14.35
C ASP A 252 -2.88 -16.85 14.84
N LEU A 253 -2.33 -15.98 13.97
CA LEU A 253 -1.09 -15.25 14.26
C LEU A 253 -1.34 -13.88 14.93
N ALA A 254 -2.47 -13.22 14.69
CA ALA A 254 -2.78 -11.93 15.32
C ALA A 254 -2.84 -11.99 16.86
N PRO A 255 -3.48 -13.00 17.50
CA PRO A 255 -3.44 -13.13 18.95
C PRO A 255 -2.02 -13.30 19.50
N VAL A 256 -1.16 -14.05 18.80
CA VAL A 256 0.25 -14.28 19.20
C VAL A 256 1.05 -12.98 19.15
N LEU A 257 0.93 -12.22 18.05
CA LEU A 257 1.62 -10.94 17.90
C LEU A 257 1.09 -9.88 18.89
N MET A 258 -0.21 -9.88 19.16
CA MET A 258 -0.81 -9.01 20.17
C MET A 258 -0.29 -9.33 21.57
N ALA A 259 -0.20 -10.62 21.93
CA ALA A 259 0.40 -11.03 23.19
C ALA A 259 1.88 -10.63 23.30
N ALA A 260 2.65 -10.70 22.21
CA ALA A 260 4.05 -10.24 22.19
C ALA A 260 4.16 -8.75 22.53
N VAL A 261 3.36 -7.88 21.92
CA VAL A 261 3.43 -6.42 22.18
C VAL A 261 2.83 -6.02 23.53
N SER A 262 1.86 -6.77 24.05
CA SER A 262 1.21 -6.49 25.33
C SER A 262 1.92 -7.07 26.54
N ALA A 263 2.87 -8.00 26.34
CA ALA A 263 3.62 -8.62 27.41
C ALA A 263 4.47 -7.61 28.19
N THR A 264 4.53 -7.78 29.51
CA THR A 264 5.23 -6.88 30.42
C THR A 264 6.69 -7.26 30.64
N GLY A 265 7.06 -8.53 30.43
CA GLY A 265 8.42 -9.03 30.59
C GLY A 265 9.02 -9.62 29.30
N TRP A 266 10.33 -9.44 29.11
CA TRP A 266 11.02 -9.85 27.89
C TRP A 266 10.91 -11.35 27.56
N ARG A 267 10.86 -12.23 28.57
CA ARG A 267 10.73 -13.69 28.37
C ARG A 267 9.40 -14.07 27.74
N GLU A 268 8.34 -13.35 28.07
CA GLU A 268 7.03 -13.56 27.48
C GLU A 268 6.99 -13.04 26.04
N ARG A 269 7.55 -11.85 25.78
CA ARG A 269 7.76 -11.34 24.41
C ARG A 269 8.51 -12.35 23.55
N GLU A 270 9.62 -12.89 24.05
CA GLU A 270 10.43 -13.88 23.34
C GLU A 270 9.63 -15.15 23.00
N ARG A 271 8.84 -15.70 23.93
CA ARG A 271 8.03 -16.88 23.65
C ARG A 271 7.03 -16.65 22.52
N HIS A 272 6.33 -15.52 22.53
CA HIS A 272 5.37 -15.19 21.48
C HIS A 272 6.05 -14.89 20.14
N LEU A 273 7.17 -14.17 20.15
CA LEU A 273 7.97 -13.94 18.95
C LEU A 273 8.49 -15.25 18.35
N ALA A 274 9.01 -16.18 19.17
CA ALA A 274 9.47 -17.47 18.69
C ALA A 274 8.36 -18.26 17.99
N GLY A 275 7.14 -18.28 18.56
CA GLY A 275 5.99 -18.91 17.89
C GLY A 275 5.62 -18.21 16.58
N ALA A 276 5.67 -16.88 16.54
CA ALA A 276 5.40 -16.12 15.33
C ALA A 276 6.46 -16.35 14.22
N TYR A 277 7.74 -16.45 14.60
CA TYR A 277 8.82 -16.79 13.69
C TYR A 277 8.63 -18.16 13.06
N GLU A 278 8.29 -19.17 13.86
CA GLU A 278 8.06 -20.54 13.39
C GLU A 278 6.87 -20.61 12.43
N ALA A 279 5.79 -19.89 12.73
CA ALA A 279 4.60 -19.82 11.87
C ALA A 279 4.92 -19.17 10.50
N LEU A 280 5.63 -18.04 10.49
CA LEU A 280 5.98 -17.36 9.23
C LEU A 280 7.08 -18.09 8.46
N ALA A 281 7.95 -18.83 9.15
CA ALA A 281 8.92 -19.71 8.51
C ALA A 281 8.26 -20.91 7.82
N ALA A 282 7.19 -21.47 8.41
CA ALA A 282 6.37 -22.48 7.74
C ALA A 282 5.66 -21.89 6.52
N LEU A 283 5.02 -20.72 6.66
CA LEU A 283 4.39 -20.01 5.55
C LEU A 283 5.38 -19.72 4.41
N HIS A 284 6.63 -19.33 4.73
CA HIS A 284 7.69 -19.16 3.75
C HIS A 284 7.91 -20.42 2.93
N ASN A 285 8.02 -21.58 3.58
CA ASN A 285 8.24 -22.86 2.91
C ASN A 285 7.05 -23.22 2.01
N ASP A 286 5.82 -22.92 2.43
CA ASP A 286 4.60 -23.16 1.65
C ASP A 286 4.54 -22.33 0.35
N LEU A 287 5.27 -21.21 0.26
CA LEU A 287 5.37 -20.43 -0.97
C LEU A 287 6.15 -21.15 -2.08
N GLY A 288 6.94 -22.17 -1.75
CA GLY A 288 7.75 -22.92 -2.72
C GLY A 288 8.80 -22.07 -3.44
N LEU A 289 9.22 -20.94 -2.85
CA LEU A 289 10.21 -20.04 -3.46
C LEU A 289 11.65 -20.52 -3.30
N THR A 290 11.92 -21.39 -2.33
CA THR A 290 13.24 -21.94 -1.98
C THR A 290 13.12 -23.43 -1.67
N THR A 291 14.24 -24.14 -1.59
CA THR A 291 14.27 -25.41 -0.85
C THR A 291 13.78 -25.18 0.59
N PRO A 292 13.01 -26.09 1.21
CA PRO A 292 12.52 -25.91 2.56
C PRO A 292 13.65 -25.62 3.56
N VAL A 293 13.46 -24.58 4.38
CA VAL A 293 14.38 -24.18 5.44
C VAL A 293 13.78 -24.60 6.78
N ASP A 294 14.54 -25.27 7.66
CA ASP A 294 14.04 -25.68 8.99
C ASP A 294 13.42 -24.49 9.75
N PRO A 295 12.10 -24.52 10.04
CA PRO A 295 11.36 -23.39 10.56
C PRO A 295 11.52 -23.20 12.07
N ARG A 296 12.18 -24.12 12.80
CA ARG A 296 12.23 -24.08 14.27
C ARG A 296 13.17 -23.02 14.82
N THR A 297 12.79 -22.37 15.92
CA THR A 297 13.71 -21.51 16.66
C THR A 297 14.77 -22.31 17.44
N ARG A 298 15.89 -21.66 17.74
CA ARG A 298 17.05 -22.24 18.45
C ARG A 298 17.80 -21.16 19.23
N ARG A 299 18.82 -21.56 20.00
CA ARG A 299 19.65 -20.62 20.77
C ARG A 299 20.51 -19.73 19.86
N TYR A 300 20.68 -18.47 20.25
CA TYR A 300 21.53 -17.51 19.54
C TYR A 300 23.00 -17.67 19.92
N HIS A 301 23.81 -18.35 19.10
CA HIS A 301 25.26 -18.57 19.31
C HIS A 301 25.63 -19.01 20.75
N GLY A 302 24.87 -19.95 21.31
CA GLY A 302 25.06 -20.45 22.68
C GLY A 302 24.43 -19.61 23.80
N ARG A 303 23.94 -18.40 23.49
CA ARG A 303 23.19 -17.54 24.42
C ARG A 303 21.76 -18.05 24.64
N PRO A 304 21.10 -17.71 25.77
CA PRO A 304 19.82 -18.30 26.11
C PRO A 304 18.64 -17.80 25.26
N TYR A 305 18.83 -16.81 24.37
CA TYR A 305 17.75 -16.24 23.59
C TYR A 305 17.32 -17.14 22.43
N ARG A 306 16.00 -17.26 22.21
CA ARG A 306 15.42 -18.04 21.12
C ARG A 306 15.25 -17.19 19.86
N VAL A 307 15.94 -17.57 18.79
CA VAL A 307 15.89 -16.90 17.48
C VAL A 307 15.64 -17.91 16.37
N LEU A 308 15.17 -17.45 15.22
CA LEU A 308 15.00 -18.26 14.02
C LEU A 308 16.32 -18.47 13.28
N HIS A 309 17.27 -17.53 13.43
CA HIS A 309 18.38 -17.32 12.49
C HIS A 309 17.81 -17.04 11.09
N ALA A 310 17.02 -15.96 11.02
CA ALA A 310 16.28 -15.56 9.82
C ALA A 310 17.19 -15.24 8.61
N GLU A 311 18.50 -15.05 8.81
CA GLU A 311 19.47 -14.97 7.72
C GLU A 311 19.46 -16.21 6.82
N ARG A 312 19.11 -17.39 7.36
CA ARG A 312 18.99 -18.64 6.58
C ARG A 312 17.91 -18.53 5.50
N PHE A 313 16.81 -17.82 5.79
CA PHE A 313 15.74 -17.55 4.84
C PHE A 313 16.15 -16.48 3.83
N THR A 314 16.94 -15.49 4.27
CA THR A 314 17.53 -14.47 3.41
C THR A 314 18.44 -15.11 2.36
N GLU A 315 19.40 -15.93 2.80
CA GLU A 315 20.35 -16.63 1.92
C GLU A 315 19.65 -17.59 0.96
N ALA A 316 18.66 -18.34 1.44
CA ALA A 316 17.87 -19.25 0.61
C ALA A 316 17.14 -18.50 -0.52
N LEU A 317 16.54 -17.34 -0.24
CA LEU A 317 15.87 -16.53 -1.28
C LEU A 317 16.86 -15.97 -2.28
N LEU A 318 17.97 -15.39 -1.82
CA LEU A 318 19.00 -14.82 -2.68
C LEU A 318 19.59 -15.87 -3.63
N GLY A 319 19.76 -17.10 -3.16
CA GLY A 319 20.23 -18.23 -3.97
C GLY A 319 19.30 -18.63 -5.12
N THR A 320 18.03 -18.18 -5.11
CA THR A 320 17.02 -18.49 -6.15
C THR A 320 16.78 -17.37 -7.14
N ILE A 321 17.40 -16.20 -6.94
CA ILE A 321 17.28 -15.06 -7.86
C ILE A 321 18.04 -15.40 -9.16
N ALA A 322 17.39 -15.26 -10.32
CA ALA A 322 18.01 -15.52 -11.63
C ALA A 322 18.65 -14.26 -12.22
N ASP A 323 17.98 -13.12 -12.08
CA ASP A 323 18.35 -11.83 -12.64
C ASP A 323 19.68 -11.29 -12.04
N PRO A 324 20.74 -11.12 -12.84
CA PRO A 324 22.01 -10.59 -12.38
C PRO A 324 21.95 -9.16 -11.81
N GLU A 325 21.03 -8.32 -12.29
CA GLU A 325 20.86 -6.96 -11.77
C GLU A 325 20.29 -7.02 -10.35
N VAL A 326 19.28 -7.86 -10.13
CA VAL A 326 18.67 -8.05 -8.81
C VAL A 326 19.67 -8.68 -7.83
N ARG A 327 20.47 -9.66 -8.26
CA ARG A 327 21.51 -10.28 -7.41
C ARG A 327 22.57 -9.29 -6.90
N ARG A 328 22.86 -8.23 -7.67
CA ARG A 328 23.87 -7.22 -7.31
C ARG A 328 23.34 -6.15 -6.37
N LEU A 329 22.04 -6.15 -6.07
CA LEU A 329 21.46 -5.15 -5.17
C LEU A 329 22.00 -5.31 -3.74
N PRO A 330 22.26 -4.20 -3.04
CA PRO A 330 22.53 -4.26 -1.61
C PRO A 330 21.28 -4.76 -0.87
N LEU A 331 21.43 -5.39 0.30
CA LEU A 331 20.29 -5.91 1.09
C LEU A 331 19.56 -4.82 1.89
N THR A 332 19.26 -3.71 1.23
CA THR A 332 18.54 -2.57 1.81
C THR A 332 17.02 -2.70 1.63
N GLY A 333 16.58 -3.32 0.53
CA GLY A 333 15.17 -3.56 0.22
C GLY A 333 14.51 -2.46 -0.61
N ALA A 334 13.18 -2.52 -0.72
CA ALA A 334 12.37 -1.45 -1.29
C ALA A 334 12.34 -0.23 -0.34
N VAL A 335 12.02 0.95 -0.88
CA VAL A 335 12.20 2.23 -0.17
C VAL A 335 11.55 2.30 1.20
N ASP A 336 10.37 1.71 1.36
CA ASP A 336 9.62 1.71 2.62
C ASP A 336 9.97 0.56 3.57
N GLN A 337 10.99 -0.24 3.23
CA GLN A 337 11.68 -1.14 4.15
C GLN A 337 12.83 -0.44 4.90
N TYR A 338 13.31 0.73 4.44
CA TYR A 338 14.40 1.46 5.09
C TYR A 338 14.14 2.96 5.31
N ILE A 339 13.06 3.51 4.77
CA ILE A 339 12.57 4.87 5.05
C ILE A 339 11.18 4.78 5.71
N ASP A 340 11.01 5.43 6.86
CA ASP A 340 9.73 5.52 7.58
C ASP A 340 9.18 6.96 7.71
N SER A 341 9.94 7.97 7.27
CA SER A 341 9.48 9.36 7.22
C SER A 341 8.33 9.52 6.23
N THR A 342 7.16 9.90 6.73
CA THR A 342 5.97 10.19 5.91
C THR A 342 6.22 11.28 4.88
N ASP A 343 6.94 12.35 5.26
CA ASP A 343 7.27 13.45 4.35
C ASP A 343 8.16 12.98 3.20
N MET A 344 9.14 12.14 3.52
CA MET A 344 10.00 11.53 2.52
C MET A 344 9.20 10.60 1.62
N LEU A 345 8.46 9.65 2.18
CA LEU A 345 7.63 8.70 1.43
C LEU A 345 6.49 9.37 0.65
N GLY A 346 6.14 10.63 0.93
CA GLY A 346 5.16 11.42 0.18
C GLY A 346 5.74 12.16 -1.03
N ASP A 347 7.06 12.39 -1.08
CA ASP A 347 7.73 13.12 -2.16
C ASP A 347 8.35 12.15 -3.18
N ARG A 348 7.63 11.88 -4.28
CA ARG A 348 8.04 10.97 -5.35
C ARG A 348 9.41 11.31 -5.94
N SER A 349 9.73 12.60 -6.05
CA SER A 349 10.99 13.08 -6.61
C SER A 349 12.18 12.81 -5.68
N ARG A 350 12.00 13.00 -4.37
CA ARG A 350 13.03 12.70 -3.36
C ARG A 350 13.22 11.20 -3.23
N VAL A 351 12.11 10.46 -3.15
CA VAL A 351 12.11 9.00 -3.02
C VAL A 351 12.93 8.36 -4.13
N ARG A 352 12.69 8.74 -5.39
CA ARG A 352 13.41 8.20 -6.55
C ARG A 352 14.89 8.55 -6.57
N ARG A 353 15.27 9.73 -6.08
CA ARG A 353 16.69 10.11 -5.94
C ARG A 353 17.43 9.27 -4.90
N ILE A 354 16.78 8.89 -3.80
CA ILE A 354 17.39 8.09 -2.74
C ILE A 354 17.33 6.58 -3.04
N ALA A 355 16.27 6.11 -3.69
CA ALA A 355 16.11 4.71 -4.08
C ALA A 355 16.90 4.31 -5.33
N GLY A 356 17.46 5.29 -6.07
CA GLY A 356 18.46 5.02 -7.10
C GLY A 356 19.62 4.19 -6.52
N PRO A 357 20.35 3.43 -7.36
CA PRO A 357 21.36 2.51 -6.88
C PRO A 357 22.31 3.25 -5.95
N ALA A 358 22.34 2.84 -4.68
CA ALA A 358 23.37 3.26 -3.74
C ALA A 358 24.69 2.93 -4.43
N ARG A 359 25.36 3.97 -4.95
CA ARG A 359 26.69 3.78 -5.52
C ARG A 359 27.57 3.31 -4.36
N PRO A 360 28.34 2.23 -4.56
CA PRO A 360 29.23 1.71 -3.52
C PRO A 360 30.20 2.79 -3.02
#